data_AF-A0A2E1H5J7-F1
#
_entry.id   AF-A0A2E1H5J7-F1
#
_cell.length_a   1.000
_cell.length_b   1.000
_cell.length_c   1.000
_cell.angle_alpha   90.00
_cell.angle_beta   90.00
_cell.angle_gamma   90.00
#
_symmetry.space_group_name_H-M   'P 1'
#
loop_
_entity.id
_entity.type
_entity.pdbx_description
1 polymer ?
#
loop_
_entity_poly.entity_id
_entity_poly.type
_entity_poly.pdbx_seq_one_letter_code
_entity_poly.pdbx_strand_id
1 'polypeptide(L)'
;MGPAGSAPPNLPLLLIASTLLLGAVSYFAEKGTAPAVKVTLFLGVMFLVCQAFAWCDLSASEAGTSVHPMYAFNFYLMTALHAVHVLGGLAYSIVSLLSFKSGGEGLIQRLRNHAVYWHFLGVTWVGILLNLFAIRVPNPEQSFLAPLSVGVSVLLLLIVLAYQAMAIRLLWGRGEKAFALFSLLLPVAFLHIWARGEELKTQKTALRWGIAQGLLLIALMFAGTLHLGQFASSFDKIKY
;
A
#
# COMPACT_ATOMS: atom_id res chain seq x y z
N MET A 1 -24.06 8.43 -37.05
CA MET A 1 -23.82 9.23 -35.83
C MET A 1 -23.75 8.26 -34.66
N GLY A 2 -22.55 7.76 -34.33
CA GLY A 2 -22.32 7.01 -33.10
C GLY A 2 -22.03 7.99 -31.96
N PRO A 3 -22.39 7.69 -30.70
CA PRO A 3 -22.21 8.62 -29.61
C PRO A 3 -20.71 8.92 -29.48
N ALA A 4 -20.38 10.20 -29.35
CA ALA A 4 -19.07 10.65 -28.91
C ALA A 4 -18.82 10.06 -27.52
N GLY A 5 -18.24 8.85 -27.50
CA GLY A 5 -17.75 8.22 -26.29
C GLY A 5 -16.69 9.15 -25.74
N SER A 6 -16.99 9.73 -24.59
CA SER A 6 -16.04 10.43 -23.72
C SER A 6 -14.70 9.71 -23.78
N ALA A 7 -13.68 10.39 -24.34
CA ALA A 7 -12.31 9.89 -24.27
C ALA A 7 -12.04 9.45 -22.82
N PRO A 8 -11.62 8.20 -22.57
CA PRO A 8 -11.32 7.76 -21.22
C PRO A 8 -10.25 8.71 -20.65
N PRO A 9 -10.32 9.07 -19.36
CA PRO A 9 -9.34 9.95 -18.77
C PRO A 9 -7.94 9.36 -18.96
N ASN A 10 -7.05 10.15 -19.56
CA ASN A 10 -5.66 9.80 -19.79
C ASN A 10 -5.10 9.17 -18.49
N LEU A 11 -4.71 7.90 -18.52
CA LEU A 11 -4.18 7.17 -17.35
C LEU A 11 -3.17 7.98 -16.48
N PRO A 12 -2.26 8.82 -17.04
CA PRO A 12 -1.38 9.69 -16.27
C PRO A 12 -2.14 10.75 -15.45
N LEU A 13 -3.23 11.30 -15.99
CA LEU A 13 -4.06 12.28 -15.30
C LEU A 13 -4.79 11.64 -14.11
N LEU A 14 -5.31 10.42 -14.30
CA LEU A 14 -5.99 9.68 -13.24
C LEU A 14 -5.03 9.31 -12.09
N LEU A 15 -3.79 8.94 -12.42
CA LEU A 15 -2.75 8.65 -11.44
C LEU A 15 -2.27 9.91 -10.69
N ILE A 16 -2.15 11.04 -11.38
CA ILE A 16 -1.82 12.33 -10.74
C ILE A 16 -2.98 12.74 -9.82
N ALA A 17 -4.22 12.65 -10.30
CA ALA A 17 -5.40 12.96 -9.52
C ALA A 17 -5.50 12.09 -8.26
N SER A 18 -5.28 10.78 -8.36
CA SER A 18 -5.31 9.88 -7.21
C SER A 18 -4.21 10.18 -6.18
N THR A 19 -3.03 10.60 -6.64
CA THR A 19 -1.93 11.06 -5.77
C THR A 19 -2.32 12.33 -5.01
N LEU A 20 -2.88 13.31 -5.71
CA LEU A 20 -3.33 14.56 -5.11
C LEU A 20 -4.46 14.32 -4.10
N LEU A 21 -5.38 13.39 -4.40
CA LEU A 21 -6.44 12.97 -3.47
C LEU A 21 -5.85 12.42 -2.17
N LEU A 22 -4.87 11.51 -2.23
CA LEU A 22 -4.23 10.96 -1.02
C LEU A 22 -3.39 11.99 -0.25
N GLY A 23 -2.75 12.92 -0.96
CA GLY A 23 -2.08 14.07 -0.35
C GLY A 23 -3.06 14.95 0.42
N ALA A 24 -4.21 15.26 -0.20
CA ALA A 24 -5.28 16.02 0.43
C ALA A 24 -5.88 15.27 1.64
N VAL A 25 -6.11 13.95 1.52
CA VAL A 25 -6.56 13.11 2.64
C VAL A 25 -5.63 13.26 3.85
N SER A 26 -4.32 13.17 3.62
CA SER A 26 -3.31 13.30 4.68
C SER A 26 -3.36 14.68 5.34
N TYR A 27 -3.41 15.74 4.53
CA TYR A 27 -3.54 17.12 5.00
C TYR A 27 -4.80 17.36 5.85
N PHE A 28 -5.95 16.83 5.44
CA PHE A 28 -7.17 16.95 6.23
C PHE A 28 -7.16 16.08 7.48
N ALA A 29 -6.52 14.90 7.45
CA ALA A 29 -6.41 14.04 8.62
C ALA A 29 -5.60 14.72 9.75
N GLU A 30 -4.55 15.48 9.43
CA GLU A 30 -3.77 16.24 10.42
C GLU A 30 -4.58 17.29 11.18
N LYS A 31 -5.63 17.84 10.57
CA LYS A 31 -6.46 18.88 11.23
C LYS A 31 -7.20 18.36 12.46
N GLY A 32 -7.44 17.04 12.56
CA GLY A 32 -8.02 16.43 13.75
C GLY A 32 -9.42 16.96 14.12
N THR A 33 -10.18 17.51 13.18
CA THR A 33 -11.54 18.00 13.42
C THR A 33 -12.58 17.11 12.74
N ALA A 34 -13.80 17.06 13.29
CA ALA A 34 -14.86 16.24 12.71
C ALA A 34 -15.18 16.58 11.23
N PRO A 35 -15.21 17.86 10.81
CA PRO A 35 -15.35 18.19 9.39
C PRO A 35 -14.18 17.67 8.55
N ALA A 36 -12.94 17.77 9.04
CA ALA A 36 -11.78 17.30 8.30
C ALA A 36 -11.78 15.77 8.14
N VAL A 37 -12.19 15.01 9.16
CA VAL A 37 -12.37 13.55 9.07
C VAL A 37 -13.45 13.17 8.04
N LYS A 38 -14.54 13.95 7.92
CA LYS A 38 -15.55 13.75 6.86
C LYS A 38 -14.98 13.99 5.47
N VAL A 39 -14.14 15.01 5.31
CA VAL A 39 -13.44 15.28 4.04
C VAL A 39 -12.47 14.15 3.72
N THR A 40 -11.68 13.67 4.69
CA THR A 40 -10.81 12.49 4.54
C THR A 40 -11.59 11.27 4.07
N LEU A 41 -12.77 10.99 4.65
CA LEU A 41 -13.65 9.91 4.20
C LEU A 41 -14.05 10.06 2.74
N PHE A 42 -14.56 11.24 2.37
CA PHE A 42 -14.99 11.53 1.01
C PHE A 42 -13.85 11.36 0.01
N LEU A 43 -12.69 11.95 0.28
CA LEU A 43 -11.53 11.87 -0.61
C LEU A 43 -10.96 10.46 -0.72
N GLY A 44 -10.97 9.68 0.37
CA GLY A 44 -10.55 8.28 0.34
C GLY A 44 -11.48 7.39 -0.48
N VAL A 45 -12.80 7.64 -0.45
CA VAL A 45 -13.75 6.97 -1.36
C VAL A 45 -13.50 7.35 -2.81
N MET A 46 -13.27 8.64 -3.09
CA MET A 46 -12.93 9.10 -4.44
C MET A 46 -11.64 8.44 -4.96
N PHE A 47 -10.62 8.27 -4.11
CA PHE A 47 -9.41 7.53 -4.47
C PHE A 47 -9.72 6.10 -4.91
N LEU A 48 -10.55 5.36 -4.16
CA LEU A 48 -10.94 3.98 -4.52
C LEU A 48 -11.72 3.91 -5.84
N VAL A 49 -12.59 4.89 -6.09
CA VAL A 49 -13.32 5.00 -7.36
C VAL A 49 -12.34 5.24 -8.52
N CYS A 50 -11.41 6.18 -8.37
CA CYS A 50 -10.35 6.41 -9.36
C CYS A 50 -9.51 5.14 -9.58
N GLN A 51 -9.19 4.41 -8.52
CA GLN A 51 -8.41 3.17 -8.61
C GLN A 51 -9.17 2.07 -9.38
N ALA A 52 -10.48 1.94 -9.15
CA ALA A 52 -11.31 0.98 -9.87
C ALA A 52 -11.36 1.30 -11.38
N PHE A 53 -11.54 2.58 -11.74
CA PHE A 53 -11.47 3.00 -13.14
C PHE A 53 -10.10 2.75 -13.76
N ALA A 54 -9.02 3.00 -13.03
CA ALA A 54 -7.66 2.73 -13.49
C ALA A 54 -7.45 1.23 -13.78
N TRP A 55 -7.95 0.33 -12.93
CA TRP A 55 -7.89 -1.11 -13.18
C TRP A 55 -8.73 -1.54 -14.39
N CYS A 56 -9.92 -0.99 -14.58
CA CYS A 56 -10.74 -1.28 -15.76
C CYS A 56 -10.03 -0.85 -17.05
N ASP A 57 -9.45 0.35 -17.08
CA ASP A 57 -8.73 0.87 -18.24
C ASP A 57 -7.44 0.07 -18.53
N LEU A 58 -6.68 -0.25 -17.49
CA LEU A 58 -5.48 -1.10 -17.59
C LEU A 58 -5.82 -2.50 -18.09
N SER A 59 -6.81 -3.17 -17.52
CA SER A 59 -7.20 -4.52 -17.96
C SER A 59 -7.71 -4.55 -19.42
N ALA A 60 -8.41 -3.49 -19.86
CA ALA A 60 -8.85 -3.37 -21.25
C ALA A 60 -7.68 -3.15 -22.22
N SER A 61 -6.67 -2.37 -21.83
CA SER A 61 -5.46 -2.12 -22.65
C SER A 61 -4.48 -3.29 -22.65
N GLU A 62 -4.43 -4.08 -21.57
CA GLU A 62 -3.61 -5.28 -21.43
C GLU A 62 -4.12 -6.46 -22.27
N ALA A 63 -5.44 -6.54 -22.53
CA ALA A 63 -6.05 -7.64 -23.29
C ALA A 63 -5.49 -7.82 -24.72
N GLY A 64 -4.83 -6.80 -25.29
CA GLY A 64 -4.18 -6.84 -26.59
C GLY A 64 -2.65 -6.90 -26.56
N THR A 65 -2.01 -6.94 -25.39
CA THR A 65 -0.58 -6.69 -25.21
C THR A 65 0.12 -7.86 -24.49
N SER A 66 1.30 -8.28 -24.97
CA SER A 66 2.11 -9.32 -24.31
C SER A 66 2.82 -8.78 -23.06
N VAL A 67 2.10 -8.67 -21.95
CA VAL A 67 2.66 -8.29 -20.64
C VAL A 67 3.22 -9.53 -19.93
N HIS A 68 4.39 -9.39 -19.28
CA HIS A 68 4.96 -10.48 -18.49
C HIS A 68 4.02 -10.85 -17.31
N PRO A 69 3.54 -12.10 -17.19
CA PRO A 69 2.51 -12.45 -16.20
C PRO A 69 2.89 -12.15 -14.75
N MET A 70 4.16 -12.36 -14.39
CA MET A 70 4.66 -12.09 -13.04
C MET A 70 4.70 -10.59 -12.72
N TYR A 71 4.93 -9.75 -13.73
CA TYR A 71 4.94 -8.31 -13.57
C TYR A 71 3.51 -7.80 -13.33
N ALA A 72 2.56 -8.22 -14.16
CA ALA A 72 1.14 -7.90 -13.98
C ALA A 72 0.63 -8.36 -12.62
N PHE A 73 0.94 -9.60 -12.23
CA PHE A 73 0.60 -10.13 -10.90
C PHE A 73 1.11 -9.23 -9.78
N ASN A 74 2.38 -8.83 -9.81
CA ASN A 74 2.97 -7.97 -8.78
C ASN A 74 2.29 -6.60 -8.71
N PHE A 75 2.01 -5.98 -9.87
CA PHE A 75 1.29 -4.71 -9.93
C PHE A 75 -0.12 -4.78 -9.34
N TYR A 76 -0.93 -5.75 -9.78
CA TYR A 76 -2.30 -5.92 -9.26
C TYR A 76 -2.30 -6.32 -7.79
N LEU A 77 -1.38 -7.17 -7.35
CA LEU A 77 -1.25 -7.56 -5.95
C LEU A 77 -0.93 -6.33 -5.07
N MET A 78 0.06 -5.53 -5.45
CA MET A 78 0.48 -4.36 -4.67
C MET A 78 -0.60 -3.28 -4.61
N THR A 79 -1.24 -2.98 -5.74
CA THR A 79 -2.32 -1.99 -5.79
C THR A 79 -3.58 -2.48 -5.06
N ALA A 80 -3.91 -3.78 -5.14
CA ALA A 80 -5.04 -4.35 -4.41
C ALA A 80 -4.80 -4.38 -2.90
N LEU A 81 -3.61 -4.79 -2.45
CA LEU A 81 -3.22 -4.73 -1.04
C LEU A 81 -3.31 -3.29 -0.51
N HIS A 82 -2.83 -2.31 -1.28
CA HIS A 82 -2.97 -0.90 -0.90
C HIS A 82 -4.43 -0.47 -0.79
N ALA A 83 -5.29 -0.82 -1.76
CA ALA A 83 -6.71 -0.52 -1.73
C ALA A 83 -7.42 -1.11 -0.49
N VAL A 84 -7.05 -2.34 -0.08
CA VAL A 84 -7.54 -2.96 1.16
C VAL A 84 -7.13 -2.14 2.39
N HIS A 85 -5.91 -1.61 2.44
CA HIS A 85 -5.48 -0.75 3.55
C HIS A 85 -6.19 0.61 3.53
N VAL A 86 -6.49 1.17 2.36
CA VAL A 86 -7.33 2.38 2.24
C VAL A 86 -8.75 2.12 2.78
N LEU A 87 -9.35 0.96 2.48
CA LEU A 87 -10.62 0.55 3.07
C LEU A 87 -10.53 0.45 4.61
N GLY A 88 -9.45 -0.10 5.14
CA GLY A 88 -9.15 -0.08 6.58
C GLY A 88 -9.05 1.34 7.15
N GLY A 89 -8.43 2.27 6.41
CA GLY A 89 -8.36 3.69 6.75
C GLY A 89 -9.71 4.39 6.75
N LEU A 90 -10.61 4.04 5.83
CA LEU A 90 -11.99 4.52 5.82
C LEU A 90 -12.74 4.03 7.07
N ALA A 91 -12.65 2.74 7.40
CA ALA A 91 -13.24 2.20 8.61
C ALA A 91 -12.70 2.92 9.87
N TYR A 92 -11.38 3.15 9.93
CA TYR A 92 -10.79 3.90 11.05
C TYR A 92 -11.25 5.36 11.10
N SER A 93 -11.47 5.99 9.93
CA SER A 93 -12.03 7.35 9.85
C SER A 93 -13.46 7.41 10.38
N ILE A 94 -14.29 6.39 10.10
CA ILE A 94 -15.65 6.28 10.66
C ILE A 94 -15.58 6.13 12.19
N VAL A 95 -14.74 5.23 12.71
CA VAL A 95 -14.57 5.02 14.16
C VAL A 95 -14.07 6.30 14.86
N SER A 96 -13.14 7.03 14.23
CA SER A 96 -12.67 8.32 14.70
C SER A 96 -13.79 9.36 14.73
N LEU A 97 -14.66 9.39 13.71
CA LEU A 97 -15.82 10.28 13.66
C LEU A 97 -16.84 9.99 14.78
N LEU A 98 -17.10 8.72 15.07
CA LEU A 98 -17.98 8.30 16.17
C LEU A 98 -17.40 8.69 17.54
N SER A 99 -16.08 8.68 17.67
CA SER A 99 -15.38 9.03 18.92
C SER A 99 -15.52 10.51 19.32
N PHE A 100 -15.85 11.40 18.38
CA PHE A 100 -16.16 12.80 18.72
C PHE A 100 -17.39 12.93 19.62
N LYS A 101 -18.30 11.94 19.62
CA LYS A 101 -19.49 11.95 20.49
C LYS A 101 -19.16 11.68 21.96
N SER A 102 -18.10 10.92 22.24
CA SER A 102 -17.73 10.54 23.61
C SER A 102 -16.78 11.53 24.29
N GLY A 103 -16.04 12.35 23.53
CA GLY A 103 -15.09 13.34 24.07
C GLY A 103 -13.90 12.72 24.83
N GLY A 104 -12.97 13.57 25.30
CA GLY A 104 -11.87 13.21 26.21
C GLY A 104 -10.47 13.06 25.59
N GLU A 105 -9.44 12.88 26.43
CA GLU A 105 -8.02 12.80 26.03
C GLU A 105 -7.73 11.67 25.02
N GLY A 106 -8.48 10.57 25.10
CA GLY A 106 -8.38 9.46 24.14
C GLY A 106 -8.73 9.85 22.71
N LEU A 107 -9.53 10.90 22.50
CA LEU A 107 -9.89 11.41 21.17
C LEU A 107 -8.66 12.00 20.45
N ILE A 108 -7.87 12.82 21.15
CA ILE A 108 -6.67 13.46 20.58
C ILE A 108 -5.67 12.39 20.12
N GLN A 109 -5.44 11.37 20.96
CA GLN A 109 -4.56 10.26 20.62
C GLN A 109 -5.07 9.45 19.41
N ARG A 110 -6.38 9.19 19.35
CA ARG A 110 -7.01 8.49 18.22
C ARG A 110 -6.87 9.27 16.92
N LEU A 111 -7.09 10.58 16.95
CA LEU A 111 -6.97 11.44 15.77
C LEU A 111 -5.52 11.56 15.29
N ARG A 112 -4.55 11.62 16.22
CA ARG A 112 -3.13 11.58 15.87
C ARG A 112 -2.75 10.27 15.18
N ASN A 113 -3.21 9.14 15.72
CA ASN A 113 -2.97 7.82 15.13
C ASN A 113 -3.67 7.70 13.76
N HIS A 114 -4.87 8.26 13.61
CA HIS A 114 -5.60 8.34 12.35
C HIS A 114 -4.84 9.14 11.28
N ALA A 115 -4.30 10.32 11.62
CA ALA A 115 -3.47 11.09 10.72
C ALA A 115 -2.21 10.32 10.28
N VAL A 116 -1.46 9.78 11.24
CA VAL A 116 -0.25 8.97 10.97
C VAL A 116 -0.57 7.79 10.05
N TYR A 117 -1.71 7.13 10.24
CA TYR A 117 -2.15 6.03 9.38
C TYR A 117 -2.37 6.48 7.93
N TRP A 118 -3.05 7.62 7.72
CA TRP A 118 -3.26 8.16 6.37
C TRP A 118 -1.97 8.63 5.70
N HIS A 119 -1.03 9.23 6.45
CA HIS A 119 0.30 9.53 5.91
C HIS A 119 1.04 8.27 5.47
N PHE A 120 0.99 7.20 6.25
CA PHE A 120 1.59 5.92 5.88
C PHE A 120 1.00 5.37 4.58
N LEU A 121 -0.32 5.48 4.37
CA LEU A 121 -0.96 5.12 3.11
C LEU A 121 -0.44 5.99 1.95
N GLY A 122 -0.39 7.31 2.13
CA GLY A 122 0.12 8.24 1.11
C GLY A 122 1.56 7.95 0.71
N VAL A 123 2.47 7.74 1.68
CA VAL A 123 3.87 7.39 1.42
C VAL A 123 3.99 6.05 0.68
N THR A 124 3.20 5.06 1.08
CA THR A 124 3.17 3.75 0.42
C THR A 124 2.72 3.88 -1.04
N TRP A 125 1.69 4.70 -1.29
CA TRP A 125 1.20 4.98 -2.65
C TRP A 125 2.25 5.64 -3.54
N VAL A 126 2.97 6.63 -3.00
CA VAL A 126 4.09 7.26 -3.72
C VAL A 126 5.16 6.23 -4.07
N GLY A 127 5.48 5.30 -3.17
CA GLY A 127 6.38 4.18 -3.45
C GLY A 127 5.91 3.31 -4.62
N ILE A 128 4.62 2.96 -4.68
CA ILE A 128 4.02 2.19 -5.78
C ILE A 128 4.08 2.98 -7.10
N LEU A 129 3.81 4.29 -7.08
CA LEU A 129 3.88 5.12 -8.28
C LEU A 129 5.30 5.30 -8.81
N LEU A 130 6.28 5.51 -7.93
CA LEU A 130 7.69 5.59 -8.33
C LEU A 130 8.13 4.31 -9.06
N ASN A 131 7.65 3.15 -8.62
CA ASN A 131 7.87 1.89 -9.31
C ASN A 131 7.26 1.88 -10.73
N LEU A 132 6.04 2.38 -10.89
CA LEU A 132 5.41 2.49 -12.20
C LEU A 132 6.19 3.44 -13.14
N PHE A 133 6.76 4.52 -12.61
CA PHE A 133 7.62 5.42 -13.39
C PHE A 133 9.01 4.85 -13.68
N ALA A 134 9.56 3.97 -12.82
CA ALA A 134 10.85 3.33 -13.03
C ALA A 134 10.91 2.47 -14.30
N ILE A 135 9.75 2.05 -14.80
CA ILE A 135 9.57 1.42 -16.11
C ILE A 135 10.01 2.37 -17.25
N ARG A 136 10.18 3.67 -17.05
CA ARG A 136 10.69 4.54 -18.12
C ARG A 136 12.20 4.60 -18.22
N VAL A 137 12.92 3.88 -17.36
CA VAL A 137 14.39 3.82 -17.40
C VAL A 137 14.82 2.87 -18.52
N PRO A 138 15.64 3.31 -19.50
CA PRO A 138 16.19 2.43 -20.53
C PRO A 138 17.20 1.43 -19.95
N ASN A 139 17.16 0.17 -20.40
CA ASN A 139 18.07 -0.92 -19.98
C ASN A 139 18.25 -1.03 -18.45
N PRO A 140 17.17 -1.12 -17.66
CA PRO A 140 17.23 -1.13 -16.20
C PRO A 140 18.06 -2.31 -15.65
N GLU A 141 18.07 -3.44 -16.36
CA GLU A 141 18.78 -4.66 -15.99
C GLU A 141 20.31 -4.50 -16.02
N GLN A 142 20.82 -3.57 -16.84
CA GLN A 142 22.26 -3.28 -16.95
C GLN A 142 22.72 -2.21 -15.96
N SER A 143 21.80 -1.59 -15.24
CA SER A 143 22.11 -0.54 -14.27
C SER A 143 22.59 -1.14 -12.94
N PHE A 144 23.40 -0.37 -12.19
CA PHE A 144 23.77 -0.71 -10.81
C PHE A 144 22.55 -0.87 -9.87
N LEU A 145 21.39 -0.33 -10.25
CA LEU A 145 20.16 -0.42 -9.47
C LEU A 145 19.60 -1.84 -9.43
N ALA A 146 19.84 -2.65 -10.46
CA ALA A 146 19.34 -4.03 -10.53
C ALA A 146 19.91 -4.92 -9.41
N PRO A 147 21.24 -5.07 -9.23
CA PRO A 147 21.79 -5.84 -8.12
C PRO A 147 21.55 -5.17 -6.75
N LEU A 148 21.55 -3.83 -6.68
CA LEU A 148 21.25 -3.10 -5.45
C LEU A 148 19.84 -3.39 -4.94
N SER A 149 18.84 -3.37 -5.83
CA SER A 149 17.44 -3.62 -5.48
C SER A 149 17.21 -5.02 -4.89
N VAL A 150 17.92 -6.03 -5.43
CA VAL A 150 17.91 -7.40 -4.90
C VAL A 150 18.58 -7.44 -3.53
N GLY A 151 19.75 -6.80 -3.38
CA GLY A 151 20.44 -6.71 -2.08
C GLY A 151 19.59 -6.07 -0.99
N VAL A 152 18.91 -4.96 -1.30
CA VAL A 152 17.97 -4.28 -0.39
C VAL A 152 16.79 -5.20 -0.05
N SER A 153 16.23 -5.89 -1.05
CA SER A 153 15.11 -6.83 -0.84
C SER A 153 15.51 -7.99 0.08
N VAL A 154 16.70 -8.56 -0.10
CA VAL A 154 17.23 -9.63 0.75
C VAL A 154 17.45 -9.14 2.18
N LEU A 155 18.05 -7.97 2.37
CA LEU A 155 18.26 -7.38 3.69
C LEU A 155 16.93 -7.16 4.43
N LEU A 156 15.95 -6.55 3.75
CA LEU A 156 14.62 -6.31 4.31
C LEU A 156 13.89 -7.63 4.61
N LEU A 157 14.04 -8.64 3.76
CA LEU A 157 13.48 -9.98 3.99
C LEU A 157 14.05 -10.59 5.26
N LEU A 158 15.36 -10.52 5.48
CA LEU A 158 15.99 -11.02 6.70
C LEU A 158 15.47 -10.30 7.96
N ILE A 159 15.28 -8.97 7.88
CA ILE A 159 14.70 -8.18 8.99
C ILE A 159 13.27 -8.63 9.28
N VAL A 160 12.44 -8.79 8.25
CA VAL A 160 11.06 -9.24 8.37
C VAL A 160 10.99 -10.66 8.96
N LEU A 161 11.83 -11.57 8.49
CA LEU A 161 11.91 -12.94 9.00
C LEU A 161 12.40 -12.98 10.45
N ALA A 162 13.29 -12.06 10.86
CA ALA A 162 13.70 -11.93 12.25
C ALA A 162 12.54 -11.51 13.16
N TYR A 163 11.70 -10.56 12.73
CA TYR A 163 10.48 -10.21 13.46
C TYR A 163 9.47 -11.36 13.50
N GLN A 164 9.33 -12.10 12.40
CA GLN A 164 8.45 -13.27 12.36
C GLN A 164 8.93 -14.36 13.32
N ALA A 165 10.23 -14.67 13.34
CA ALA A 165 10.82 -15.62 14.28
C ALA A 165 10.66 -15.15 15.73
N MET A 166 10.82 -13.86 16.01
CA MET A 166 10.55 -13.28 17.33
C MET A 166 9.09 -13.52 17.76
N ALA A 167 8.12 -13.26 16.88
CA ALA A 167 6.70 -13.47 17.15
C ALA A 167 6.41 -14.94 17.48
N ILE A 168 6.92 -15.87 16.67
CA ILE A 168 6.77 -17.32 16.88
C ILE A 168 7.37 -17.73 18.23
N ARG A 169 8.60 -17.30 18.54
CA ARG A 169 9.26 -17.61 19.82
C ARG A 169 8.47 -17.09 21.02
N LEU A 170 7.91 -15.88 20.91
CA LEU A 170 7.11 -15.27 21.97
C LEU A 170 5.82 -16.05 22.24
N LEU A 171 5.12 -16.47 21.19
CA LEU A 171 3.90 -17.29 21.31
C LEU A 171 4.22 -18.69 21.83
N TRP A 172 5.30 -19.29 21.35
CA TRP A 172 5.74 -20.61 21.78
C TRP A 172 6.10 -20.63 23.27
N GLY A 173 6.83 -19.61 23.75
CA GLY A 173 7.19 -19.46 25.16
C GLY A 173 6.00 -19.27 26.10
N ARG A 174 4.84 -18.84 25.58
CA ARG A 174 3.59 -18.68 26.34
C ARG A 174 2.68 -19.92 26.30
N GLY A 175 3.12 -21.01 25.65
CA GLY A 175 2.33 -22.24 25.51
C GLY A 175 1.28 -22.20 24.41
N GLU A 176 1.19 -21.12 23.64
CA GLU A 176 0.23 -20.92 22.55
C GLU A 176 0.70 -21.57 21.23
N LYS A 177 1.05 -22.86 21.27
CA LYS A 177 1.73 -23.58 20.17
C LYS A 177 0.94 -23.58 18.85
N ALA A 178 -0.40 -23.67 18.91
CA ALA A 178 -1.24 -23.61 17.72
C ALA A 178 -1.13 -22.25 17.02
N PHE A 179 -1.15 -21.15 17.78
CA PHE A 179 -0.98 -19.80 17.23
C PHE A 179 0.43 -19.54 16.73
N ALA A 180 1.45 -20.13 17.38
CA ALA A 180 2.83 -20.07 16.89
C ALA A 180 2.98 -20.77 15.53
N LEU A 181 2.29 -21.91 15.32
CA LEU A 181 2.22 -22.58 14.02
C LEU A 181 1.51 -21.74 12.96
N PHE A 182 0.33 -21.18 13.26
CA PHE A 182 -0.37 -20.29 12.33
C PHE A 182 0.43 -19.02 11.99
N SER A 183 1.32 -18.60 12.89
CA SER A 183 2.23 -17.46 12.67
C SER A 183 3.36 -17.73 11.67
N LEU A 184 3.45 -18.95 11.11
CA LEU A 184 4.23 -19.19 9.88
C LEU A 184 3.66 -18.41 8.69
N LEU A 185 2.36 -18.11 8.70
CA LEU A 185 1.75 -17.21 7.74
C LEU A 185 2.00 -15.76 8.18
N LEU A 186 2.84 -15.08 7.42
CA LEU A 186 3.34 -13.75 7.74
C LEU A 186 2.23 -12.71 8.05
N PRO A 187 1.12 -12.63 7.29
CA PRO A 187 0.03 -11.71 7.60
C PRO A 187 -0.69 -12.05 8.91
N VAL A 188 -0.87 -13.34 9.20
CA VAL A 188 -1.56 -13.82 10.40
C VAL A 188 -0.73 -13.51 11.65
N ALA A 189 0.57 -13.74 11.58
CA ALA A 189 1.51 -13.43 12.66
C ALA A 189 1.50 -11.93 13.00
N PHE A 190 1.57 -11.09 11.98
CA PHE A 190 1.51 -9.63 12.15
C PHE A 190 0.19 -9.18 12.79
N LEU A 191 -0.95 -9.61 12.24
CA LEU A 191 -2.28 -9.23 12.75
C LEU A 191 -2.47 -9.67 14.20
N HIS A 192 -2.00 -10.86 14.57
CA HIS A 192 -2.13 -11.37 15.93
C HIS A 192 -1.28 -10.56 16.93
N ILE A 193 0.00 -10.32 16.60
CA ILE A 193 0.90 -9.52 17.44
C ILE A 193 0.43 -8.07 17.54
N TRP A 194 -0.16 -7.53 16.47
CA TRP A 194 -0.75 -6.19 16.46
C TRP A 194 -2.02 -6.12 17.31
N ALA A 195 -2.96 -7.06 17.13
CA ALA A 195 -4.22 -7.10 17.86
C ALA A 195 -4.03 -7.24 19.37
N ARG A 196 -3.00 -7.98 19.80
CA ARG A 196 -2.62 -8.16 21.21
C ARG A 196 -1.45 -7.25 21.62
N GLY A 197 -1.18 -6.18 20.87
CA GLY A 197 -0.01 -5.34 21.07
C GLY A 197 0.07 -4.68 22.44
N GLU A 198 -1.07 -4.36 23.06
CA GLU A 198 -1.14 -3.82 24.42
C GLU A 198 -0.89 -4.91 25.48
N GLU A 199 -1.52 -6.08 25.32
CA GLU A 199 -1.34 -7.24 26.21
C GLU A 199 0.10 -7.75 26.21
N LEU A 200 0.71 -7.81 25.03
CA LEU A 200 2.06 -8.32 24.81
C LEU A 200 3.14 -7.23 24.95
N LYS A 201 2.75 -5.95 25.11
CA LYS A 201 3.65 -4.77 25.08
C LYS A 201 4.52 -4.71 23.81
N THR A 202 4.05 -5.26 22.70
CA THR A 202 4.77 -5.38 21.42
C THR A 202 4.40 -4.29 20.42
N GLN A 203 3.53 -3.33 20.77
CA GLN A 203 2.94 -2.35 19.84
C GLN A 203 3.99 -1.59 18.99
N LYS A 204 5.07 -1.08 19.60
CA LYS A 204 6.16 -0.41 18.87
C LYS A 204 6.89 -1.37 17.93
N THR A 205 7.10 -2.60 18.36
CA THR A 205 7.78 -3.64 17.58
C THR A 205 6.92 -4.08 16.40
N ALA A 206 5.61 -4.25 16.61
CA ALA A 206 4.64 -4.54 15.57
C ALA A 206 4.62 -3.43 14.52
N LEU A 207 4.64 -2.15 14.92
CA LEU A 207 4.73 -1.03 13.99
C LEU A 207 6.01 -1.08 13.14
N ARG A 208 7.18 -1.30 13.76
CA ARG A 208 8.45 -1.43 13.05
C ARG A 208 8.44 -2.60 12.06
N TRP A 209 7.87 -3.73 12.46
CA TRP A 209 7.70 -4.88 11.59
C TRP A 209 6.79 -4.56 10.39
N GLY A 210 5.65 -3.90 10.61
CA GLY A 210 4.76 -3.47 9.54
C GLY A 210 5.42 -2.52 8.55
N ILE A 211 6.22 -1.56 9.04
CA ILE A 211 7.02 -0.67 8.18
C ILE A 211 8.05 -1.45 7.37
N ALA A 212 8.82 -2.35 8.01
CA ALA A 212 9.81 -3.17 7.32
C ALA A 212 9.16 -4.06 6.24
N GLN A 213 7.99 -4.62 6.53
CA GLN A 213 7.20 -5.39 5.58
C GLN A 213 6.73 -4.54 4.39
N GLY A 214 6.22 -3.34 4.63
CA GLY A 214 5.81 -2.41 3.58
C GLY A 214 6.99 -2.03 2.66
N LEU A 215 8.14 -1.71 3.25
CA LEU A 215 9.36 -1.41 2.51
C LEU A 215 9.86 -2.62 1.70
N LEU A 216 9.80 -3.82 2.27
CA LEU A 216 10.15 -5.06 1.57
C LEU A 216 9.28 -5.24 0.32
N LEU A 217 7.97 -5.08 0.44
CA LEU A 217 7.04 -5.25 -0.67
C LEU A 217 7.29 -4.21 -1.79
N ILE A 218 7.57 -2.95 -1.42
CA ILE A 218 7.95 -1.91 -2.39
C ILE A 218 9.29 -2.24 -3.07
N ALA A 219 10.28 -2.73 -2.30
CA ALA A 219 11.58 -3.12 -2.84
C ALA A 219 11.48 -4.34 -3.78
N LEU A 220 10.64 -5.33 -3.45
CA LEU A 220 10.36 -6.48 -4.30
C LEU A 220 9.61 -6.08 -5.58
N MET A 221 8.69 -5.12 -5.49
CA MET A 221 8.05 -4.52 -6.66
C MET A 221 9.07 -3.84 -7.57
N PHE A 222 10.04 -3.14 -6.98
CA PHE A 222 11.11 -2.47 -7.71
C PHE A 222 12.07 -3.44 -8.38
N ALA A 223 12.54 -4.45 -7.66
CA ALA A 223 13.36 -5.51 -8.21
C ALA A 223 12.62 -6.23 -9.36
N GLY A 224 11.33 -6.56 -9.17
CA GLY A 224 10.50 -7.14 -10.23
C GLY A 224 10.43 -6.25 -11.47
N THR A 225 10.28 -4.93 -11.27
CA THR A 225 10.23 -3.94 -12.36
C THR A 225 11.55 -3.88 -13.13
N LEU A 226 12.70 -3.95 -12.45
CA LEU A 226 14.02 -3.87 -13.10
C LEU A 226 14.40 -5.17 -13.82
N HIS A 227 14.03 -6.34 -13.27
CA HIS A 227 14.53 -7.64 -13.74
C HIS A 227 13.57 -8.38 -14.66
N LEU A 228 12.25 -8.21 -14.49
CA LEU A 228 11.26 -8.96 -15.28
C LEU A 228 10.83 -8.24 -16.56
N GLY A 229 11.32 -7.01 -16.78
CA GLY A 229 10.97 -6.23 -17.95
C GLY A 229 9.50 -5.82 -17.98
N GLN A 230 9.21 -4.89 -18.87
CA GLN A 230 8.12 -3.93 -18.77
C GLN A 230 6.82 -4.42 -19.41
N PHE A 231 5.72 -3.68 -19.20
CA PHE A 231 4.66 -3.57 -20.20
C PHE A 231 5.30 -3.49 -21.60
N ALA A 232 4.80 -4.32 -22.52
CA ALA A 232 5.43 -4.63 -23.80
C ALA A 232 6.17 -3.47 -24.48
N SER A 233 7.30 -3.82 -25.10
CA SER A 233 8.12 -3.23 -26.17
C SER A 233 7.64 -2.03 -27.04
N SER A 234 6.65 -1.24 -26.63
CA SER A 234 5.97 -0.23 -27.43
C SER A 234 5.27 0.80 -26.54
N PHE A 235 5.97 1.41 -25.59
CA PHE A 235 5.46 2.61 -24.92
C PHE A 235 5.21 3.78 -25.89
N ASP A 236 5.90 3.81 -27.04
CA ASP A 236 5.65 4.76 -28.14
C ASP A 236 4.27 4.59 -28.79
N LYS A 237 3.59 3.46 -28.56
CA LYS A 237 2.24 3.19 -29.11
C LYS A 237 1.12 3.50 -28.12
N ILE A 238 1.42 3.78 -26.85
CA ILE A 238 0.45 4.35 -25.93
C ILE A 238 0.40 5.86 -26.23
N LYS A 239 -0.31 6.20 -27.30
CA LYS A 239 -0.63 7.59 -27.62
C LYS A 239 -1.58 8.12 -26.54
N TYR A 240 -1.08 9.05 -25.74
CA TYR A 240 -1.92 10.03 -25.04
C TYR A 240 -2.22 11.19 -25.98
#